data_AF-A0A7K3IVK7-F1
#
_entry.id   AF-A0A7K3IVK7-F1
#
_cell.length_a   1.000
_cell.length_b   1.000
_cell.length_c   1.000
_cell.angle_alpha   90.00
_cell.angle_beta   90.00
_cell.angle_gamma   90.00
#
_symmetry.space_group_name_H-M   'P 1'
#
loop_
_entity.id
_entity.type
_entity.pdbx_description
1 polymer ?
#
loop_
_entity_poly.entity_id
_entity_poly.type
_entity_poly.pdbx_seq_one_letter_code
_entity_poly.pdbx_strand_id
1 'polypeptide(L)' 'DGEARNLFIEKGQCGLFYEPENYSELAQCILTLEQDRNLAYHLGENGRNYVSENFDRAKIADEFHTKLIQLNK' A
#
# COMPACT_ATOMS: atom_id res chain seq x y z
N ASP A 1 -4.99 7.96 12.88
CA ASP A 1 -4.43 6.90 12.02
C ASP A 1 -4.94 7.03 10.59
N GLY A 2 -4.04 7.41 9.67
CA GLY A 2 -4.41 7.66 8.27
C GLY A 2 -4.69 6.37 7.49
N GLU A 3 -5.59 6.45 6.51
CA GLU A 3 -6.00 5.32 5.65
C GLU A 3 -4.81 4.60 4.99
N ALA A 4 -3.78 5.36 4.62
CA ALA A 4 -2.54 4.83 4.06
C ALA A 4 -1.80 3.86 5.00
N ARG A 5 -1.83 4.10 6.32
CA ARG A 5 -1.22 3.20 7.31
C ARG A 5 -1.93 1.85 7.31
N ASN A 6 -3.26 1.86 7.35
CA ASN A 6 -4.04 0.63 7.36
C ASN A 6 -3.88 -0.15 6.05
N LEU A 7 -4.01 0.52 4.89
CA LEU A 7 -3.96 -0.13 3.59
C LEU A 7 -2.57 -0.62 3.24
N PHE A 8 -1.57 0.25 3.29
CA PHE A 8 -0.25 -0.06 2.72
C PHE A 8 0.72 -0.64 3.73
N ILE A 9 0.57 -0.35 5.02
CA ILE A 9 1.51 -0.83 6.05
C ILE A 9 0.94 -2.07 6.73
N GLU A 10 -0.25 -1.98 7.33
CA GLU A 10 -0.83 -3.06 8.12
C GLU A 10 -1.33 -4.23 7.24
N LYS A 11 -2.11 -3.92 6.19
CA LYS A 11 -2.65 -4.94 5.28
C LYS A 11 -1.66 -5.32 4.19
N GLY A 12 -1.12 -4.32 3.51
CA GLY A 12 -0.28 -4.53 2.34
C GLY A 12 1.15 -4.91 2.67
N GLN A 13 1.65 -4.63 3.88
CA GLN A 13 3.05 -4.84 4.27
C GLN A 13 4.02 -4.29 3.21
N CYS A 14 3.70 -3.12 2.65
CA CYS A 14 4.34 -2.51 1.50
C CYS A 14 5.41 -1.46 1.88
N GLY A 15 5.59 -1.18 3.18
CA GLY A 15 6.48 -0.13 3.62
C GLY A 15 6.65 -0.05 5.13
N LEU A 16 7.39 0.97 5.57
CA LEU A 16 7.56 1.33 6.97
C LEU A 16 6.73 2.59 7.26
N PHE A 17 6.20 2.67 8.49
CA PHE A 17 5.45 3.81 8.98
C PHE A 17 6.32 4.66 9.91
N TYR A 18 6.14 5.98 9.85
CA TYR A 18 6.66 6.94 10.81
C TYR A 18 5.60 8.00 11.09
N GLU A 19 5.63 8.61 12.27
CA GLU A 19 4.67 9.67 12.60
C GLU A 19 4.98 10.97 11.84
N PRO A 20 3.96 11.71 11.34
CA PRO A 20 4.16 13.00 10.70
C PRO A 20 5.00 13.94 11.58
N GLU A 21 5.87 14.72 10.93
CA GLU A 21 6.79 15.66 11.60
C GLU A 21 7.88 15.00 12.48
N ASN A 22 7.91 13.67 12.59
CA ASN A 22 8.99 12.95 13.27
C ASN A 22 10.17 12.65 12.32
N TYR A 23 11.05 13.64 12.17
CA TYR A 23 12.23 13.53 11.29
C TYR A 23 13.21 12.42 11.71
N SER A 24 13.30 12.14 13.01
CA SER A 24 14.17 11.09 13.54
C SER A 24 13.70 9.69 13.13
N GLU A 25 12.38 9.43 13.24
CA GLU A 25 11.82 8.16 12.78
C GLU A 25 11.89 8.00 11.26
N LEU A 26 11.67 9.09 10.51
CA LEU A 26 11.86 9.08 9.06
C LEU A 26 13.30 8.68 8.69
N ALA A 27 14.30 9.32 9.32
CA ALA A 27 15.70 9.00 9.09
C ALA A 27 16.01 7.53 9.46
N GLN A 28 15.45 7.04 10.57
CA GLN A 28 15.59 5.65 10.97
C GLN A 28 14.98 4.69 9.94
N CYS A 29 13.79 4.97 9.42
CA CYS A 29 13.17 4.15 8.37
C CYS A 29 14.06 4.06 7.12
N ILE A 30 14.62 5.19 6.69
CA ILE A 30 15.53 5.23 5.53
C ILE A 30 16.77 4.37 5.79
N LEU A 31 17.41 4.53 6.95
CA LEU A 31 18.59 3.75 7.31
C LEU A 31 18.29 2.26 7.42
N THR A 32 17.13 1.88 7.96
CA THR A 32 16.69 0.48 8.02
C THR A 32 16.61 -0.15 6.62
N LEU A 33 16.02 0.54 5.64
CA LEU A 33 15.92 0.04 4.26
C LEU A 33 17.26 0.03 3.53
N GLU A 34 18.15 0.95 3.86
CA GLU A 34 19.51 1.00 3.29
C GLU A 34 20.35 -0.20 3.76
N GLN A 35 20.28 -0.50 5.06
CA GLN A 35 21.03 -1.55 5.73
C GLN A 35 20.49 -2.96 5.45
N ASP A 36 19.18 -3.10 5.25
CA ASP A 36 18.52 -4.37 4.92
C ASP A 36 17.90 -4.34 3.52
N ARG A 37 18.70 -4.75 2.53
CA ARG A 37 18.27 -4.81 1.13
C ARG A 37 17.20 -5.88 0.87
N ASN A 38 17.17 -6.96 1.66
CA ASN A 38 16.15 -7.99 1.52
C ASN A 38 14.79 -7.46 2.00
N LEU A 39 14.76 -6.76 3.13
CA LEU A 39 13.56 -6.08 3.60
C LEU A 39 13.06 -5.07 2.55
N ALA A 40 13.95 -4.23 2.00
CA ALA A 40 13.58 -3.27 0.97
C ALA A 40 12.98 -3.95 -0.28
N TYR A 41 13.57 -5.07 -0.71
CA TYR A 41 13.05 -5.87 -1.83
C TYR A 41 11.66 -6.43 -1.52
N HIS A 42 11.48 -7.07 -0.36
CA HIS A 42 10.20 -7.66 0.04
C HIS A 42 9.07 -6.63 0.16
N LEU A 43 9.34 -5.49 0.80
CA LEU A 43 8.35 -4.41 0.90
C LEU A 43 7.97 -3.87 -0.50
N GLY A 44 8.94 -3.76 -1.40
CA GLY A 44 8.70 -3.36 -2.79
C GLY A 44 7.88 -4.37 -3.59
N GLU A 45 8.16 -5.66 -3.46
CA GLU A 45 7.37 -6.73 -4.09
C GLU A 45 5.94 -6.74 -3.56
N ASN A 46 5.77 -6.66 -2.24
CA ASN A 46 4.46 -6.56 -1.61
C ASN A 46 3.70 -5.33 -2.12
N GLY A 47 4.35 -4.18 -2.24
CA GLY A 47 3.76 -2.96 -2.80
C GLY A 47 3.23 -3.16 -4.22
N ARG A 48 4.02 -3.77 -5.10
CA ARG A 48 3.62 -4.08 -6.47
C ARG A 48 2.44 -5.03 -6.51
N ASN A 49 2.49 -6.11 -5.74
CA ASN A 49 1.43 -7.13 -5.71
C ASN A 49 0.13 -6.55 -5.17
N TYR A 50 0.19 -5.85 -4.03
CA TYR A 50 -0.98 -5.28 -3.37
C TYR A 50 -1.71 -4.26 -4.25
N VAL A 51 -0.97 -3.37 -4.94
CA VAL A 51 -1.56 -2.41 -5.88
C VAL A 51 -2.19 -3.12 -7.08
N SER A 52 -1.51 -4.12 -7.64
CA SER A 52 -2.02 -4.86 -8.80
C SER A 52 -3.29 -5.67 -8.46
N GLU A 53 -3.42 -6.18 -7.24
CA GLU A 53 -4.56 -6.99 -6.83
C GLU A 53 -5.78 -6.18 -6.40
N ASN A 54 -5.54 -5.05 -5.72
CA ASN A 54 -6.59 -4.27 -5.05
C ASN A 54 -6.93 -2.95 -5.74
N PHE A 55 -6.01 -2.41 -6.55
CA PHE A 55 -6.14 -1.09 -7.17
C PHE A 55 -6.03 -1.13 -8.70
N ASP A 56 -6.25 -2.30 -9.31
CA ASP A 56 -6.34 -2.42 -10.76
C ASP A 56 -7.54 -1.63 -11.29
N ARG A 57 -7.26 -0.62 -12.11
CA ARG A 57 -8.28 0.30 -12.64
C ARG A 57 -9.30 -0.39 -13.54
N ALA A 58 -8.89 -1.38 -14.32
CA ALA A 58 -9.80 -2.09 -15.22
C ALA A 58 -10.77 -2.93 -14.41
N LYS A 59 -10.27 -3.65 -13.40
CA LYS A 59 -11.08 -4.43 -12.46
C LYS A 59 -12.06 -3.54 -11.69
N ILE A 60 -11.59 -2.43 -11.13
CA ILE A 60 -12.45 -1.47 -10.40
C ILE A 60 -13.57 -0.96 -11.31
N ALA A 61 -13.25 -0.58 -12.55
CA ALA A 61 -14.25 -0.06 -13.49
C ALA A 61 -15.31 -1.13 -13.85
N ASP A 62 -14.88 -2.37 -14.09
CA ASP A 62 -15.77 -3.48 -14.42
C ASP A 62 -16.70 -3.87 -13.25
N GLU A 63 -16.15 -3.94 -12.04
CA GLU A 63 -16.91 -4.20 -10.81
C GLU A 63 -17.94 -3.08 -10.55
N PHE A 64 -17.54 -1.82 -10.72
CA PHE A 64 -18.43 -0.68 -10.56
C PHE A 64 -19.55 -0.68 -11.61
N HIS A 65 -19.22 -0.91 -12.88
CA HIS A 65 -20.21 -1.02 -13.96
C HIS A 65 -21.21 -2.15 -13.70
N THR A 66 -20.74 -3.32 -13.29
CA THR A 66 -21.58 -4.46 -12.91
C THR A 66 -22.54 -4.09 -11.79
N LYS A 67 -22.05 -3.37 -10.77
CA LYS A 67 -22.88 -2.91 -9.65
C LYS A 67 -23.96 -1.94 -10.09
N LEU A 68 -23.67 -1.01 -11.00
CA LEU A 68 -24.64 -0.07 -11.55
C LEU A 68 -25.77 -0.78 -12.31
N ILE A 69 -25.43 -1.80 -13.12
CA ILE A 69 -26.44 -2.60 -13.84
C ILE A 69 -27.37 -3.33 -12.86
N GLN A 70 -26.83 -3.88 -11.77
CA GLN A 70 -27.64 -4.60 -10.76
C GLN A 70 -28.63 -3.70 -10.03
N LEU A 71 -28.29 -2.43 -9.79
CA LEU A 71 -29.16 -1.48 -9.11
C LEU A 71 -30.30 -0.95 -10.00
N ASN A 72 -30.14 -1.04 -11.31
CA ASN A 72 -31.14 -0.62 -12.30
C ASN A 72 -32.14 -1.74 -12.68
N LYS A 73 -32.07 -2.90 -12.01
CA LYS A 73 -33.04 -3.99 -12.14
C LYS A 73 -33.97 -4.03 -10.93
#